data_AF-A0A3C0BBZ0-F1
#
_entry.id   AF-A0A3C0BBZ0-F1
#
_cell.length_a   1.000
_cell.length_b   1.000
_cell.length_c   1.000
_cell.angle_alpha   90.00
_cell.angle_beta   90.00
_cell.angle_gamma   90.00
#
_symmetry.space_group_name_H-M   'P 1'
#
loop_
_entity.id
_entity.type
_entity.pdbx_description
1 polymer ?
#
loop_
_entity_poly.entity_id
_entity_poly.type
_entity_poly.pdbx_seq_one_letter_code
_entity_poly.pdbx_strand_id
1 'polypeptide(L)'
;MIAGVRLDFNLVNNEYIFSIANLKHRLDREIYFHRQSIEQISLYSIVRYRIHELHYILKYPFNPLLSLKGTLTARKDRAVFMSTDQYNLRQPDVNRYWLSAKGELTYDATRSLGLNLLDGMRYKLFGEYYYRLPDEDNDASNMIVLGFDIRHYLPIVRNFIWANRFAASTSVGKSRLIYYLGGVDTWLAPKFINEAPIDYSQNYAYQTLATNMRGFYQNVRNGNSFAVINSELRFPVFNFIAKRPLKSDFLNNFQVIAFGDVGTAWTGPSPYSEENALFTRIIRQGPLLITVKEQREPLVGGMGFGARSRILGYFIRADYAWGIEDLVIKKPVFYISLSLDF
;
A
#
# COMPACT_ATOMS: atom_id res chain seq x y z
N MET A 1 -3.85 -16.62 23.25
CA MET A 1 -3.30 -15.30 23.64
C MET A 1 -1.92 -15.20 23.03
N ILE A 2 -1.60 -14.07 22.41
CA ILE A 2 -0.30 -13.82 21.80
C ILE A 2 0.18 -12.47 22.35
N ALA A 3 1.41 -12.41 22.83
CA ALA A 3 2.06 -11.17 23.24
C ALA A 3 3.39 -11.05 22.52
N GLY A 4 3.73 -9.85 22.08
CA GLY A 4 4.97 -9.56 21.35
C GLY A 4 5.56 -8.24 21.82
N VAL A 5 6.89 -8.18 21.84
CA VAL A 5 7.62 -6.95 22.15
C VAL A 5 8.73 -6.79 21.12
N ARG A 6 8.85 -5.59 20.55
CA ARG A 6 10.04 -5.15 19.81
C ARG A 6 10.68 -4.00 20.57
N LEU A 7 11.96 -4.17 20.91
CA LEU A 7 12.76 -3.14 21.55
C LEU A 7 13.90 -2.78 20.62
N ASP A 8 14.05 -1.49 20.31
CA ASP A 8 15.26 -0.99 19.68
C ASP A 8 16.36 -0.84 20.75
N PHE A 9 17.63 -0.86 20.31
CA PHE A 9 18.79 -0.77 21.21
C PHE A 9 18.78 0.46 22.13
N ASN A 10 18.15 1.55 21.71
CA ASN A 10 18.02 2.78 22.50
C ASN A 10 16.79 2.80 23.41
N LEU A 11 15.91 1.79 23.36
CA LEU A 11 14.64 1.68 24.10
C LEU A 11 13.63 2.84 23.89
N VAL A 12 13.97 3.82 23.06
CA VAL A 12 13.13 4.98 22.73
C VAL A 12 12.01 4.57 21.79
N ASN A 13 12.37 3.76 20.79
CA ASN A 13 11.45 3.12 19.89
C ASN A 13 11.13 1.73 20.45
N ASN A 14 9.89 1.57 20.88
CA ASN A 14 9.39 0.31 21.38
C ASN A 14 8.00 0.03 20.82
N GLU A 15 7.73 -1.26 20.66
CA GLU A 15 6.46 -1.76 20.17
C GLU A 15 5.99 -2.88 21.10
N TYR A 16 4.74 -2.79 21.52
CA TYR A 16 4.09 -3.79 22.35
C TYR A 16 2.81 -4.23 21.66
N ILE A 17 2.63 -5.54 21.55
CA ILE A 17 1.47 -6.15 20.94
C ILE A 17 0.87 -7.13 21.93
N PHE A 18 -0.46 -7.11 22.03
CA PHE A 18 -1.22 -8.06 22.82
C PHE A 18 -2.50 -8.45 22.07
N SER A 19 -2.71 -9.74 21.84
CA SER A 19 -3.90 -10.27 21.19
C SER A 19 -4.55 -11.38 22.02
N ILE A 20 -5.86 -11.27 22.20
CA ILE A 20 -6.72 -12.33 22.71
C ILE A 20 -7.77 -12.65 21.65
N ALA A 21 -7.74 -13.87 21.14
CA ALA A 21 -8.75 -14.40 20.23
C ALA A 21 -9.60 -15.49 20.90
N ASN A 22 -10.89 -15.48 20.61
CA ASN A 22 -11.85 -16.53 20.95
C ASN A 22 -12.48 -17.06 19.66
N LEU A 23 -12.11 -18.29 19.31
CA LEU A 23 -12.51 -18.99 18.08
C LEU A 23 -13.49 -20.15 18.37
N LYS A 24 -14.10 -20.18 19.57
CA LYS A 24 -14.96 -21.30 20.01
C LYS A 24 -16.24 -21.41 19.18
N HIS A 25 -16.77 -20.29 18.72
CA HIS A 25 -18.01 -20.22 17.95
C HIS A 25 -17.71 -19.82 16.52
N ARG A 26 -18.69 -19.98 15.63
CA ARG A 26 -18.56 -19.58 14.22
C ARG A 26 -18.17 -18.10 14.03
N LEU A 27 -18.57 -17.23 14.96
CA LEU A 27 -18.11 -15.84 15.00
C LEU A 27 -16.80 -15.77 15.79
N ASP A 28 -15.70 -15.62 15.07
CA ASP A 28 -14.39 -15.38 15.66
C ASP A 28 -14.36 -13.96 16.23
N ARG A 29 -13.86 -13.84 17.46
CA ARG A 29 -13.70 -12.55 18.15
C ARG A 29 -12.27 -12.37 18.56
N GLU A 30 -11.69 -11.22 18.25
CA GLU A 30 -10.33 -10.89 18.63
C GLU A 30 -10.24 -9.47 19.16
N ILE A 31 -9.57 -9.31 20.30
CA ILE A 31 -9.15 -8.01 20.82
C ILE A 31 -7.65 -7.93 20.59
N TYR A 32 -7.24 -6.92 19.86
CA TYR A 32 -5.84 -6.66 19.53
C TYR A 32 -5.46 -5.27 20.03
N PHE A 33 -4.49 -5.20 20.92
CA PHE A 33 -3.93 -3.96 21.44
C PHE A 33 -2.50 -3.79 20.92
N HIS A 34 -2.24 -2.60 20.40
CA HIS A 34 -0.95 -2.23 19.84
C HIS A 34 -0.52 -0.88 20.41
N ARG A 35 0.73 -0.83 20.88
CA ARG A 35 1.36 0.39 21.37
C ARG A 35 2.69 0.55 20.66
N GLN A 36 2.89 1.71 20.07
CA GLN A 36 4.12 2.06 19.39
C GLN A 36 4.63 3.43 19.87
N SER A 37 5.94 3.53 20.08
CA SER A 37 6.65 4.78 20.31
C SER A 37 7.58 5.04 19.13
N ILE A 38 7.44 6.20 18.50
CA ILE A 38 8.28 6.62 17.38
C ILE A 38 8.79 8.03 17.69
N GLU A 39 10.09 8.25 17.51
CA GLU A 39 10.69 9.58 17.59
C GLU A 39 10.92 10.15 16.19
N GLN A 40 10.39 11.35 15.95
CA GLN A 40 10.62 12.09 14.71
C GLN A 40 11.56 13.26 14.99
N ILE A 41 12.71 13.24 14.34
CA ILE A 41 13.72 14.29 14.42
C ILE A 41 13.46 15.27 13.27
N SER A 42 13.12 16.50 13.62
CA SER A 42 13.04 17.64 12.69
C SER A 42 14.22 18.57 12.91
N LEU A 43 14.47 19.49 11.97
CA LEU A 43 15.60 20.45 12.03
C LEU A 43 15.69 21.24 13.34
N TYR A 44 14.57 21.52 14.01
CA TYR A 44 14.50 22.39 15.20
C TYR A 44 13.74 21.76 16.38
N SER A 45 13.27 20.52 16.25
CA SER A 45 12.50 19.88 17.31
C SER A 45 12.57 18.37 17.20
N ILE A 46 12.55 17.71 18.36
CA ILE A 46 12.38 16.27 18.45
C ILE A 46 10.98 16.04 19.00
N VAL A 47 10.14 15.38 18.23
CA VAL A 47 8.76 15.06 18.64
C VAL A 47 8.64 13.56 18.81
N ARG A 48 8.20 13.13 20.00
CA ARG A 48 7.97 11.72 20.30
C ARG A 48 6.48 11.42 20.21
N TYR A 49 6.11 10.60 19.24
CA TYR A 49 4.76 10.10 19.07
C TYR A 49 4.56 8.81 19.86
N ARG A 50 3.59 8.80 20.77
CA ARG A 50 3.13 7.60 21.47
C ARG A 50 1.74 7.25 20.96
N ILE A 51 1.68 6.19 20.17
CA ILE A 51 0.49 5.72 19.50
C ILE A 51 -0.06 4.53 20.29
N HIS A 52 -1.33 4.59 20.66
CA HIS A 52 -2.04 3.49 21.31
C HIS A 52 -3.26 3.15 20.47
N GLU A 53 -3.37 1.90 20.04
CA GLU A 53 -4.44 1.41 19.18
C GLU A 53 -5.10 0.20 19.85
N LEU A 54 -6.42 0.26 19.95
CA LEU A 54 -7.24 -0.84 20.41
C LEU A 54 -8.16 -1.25 19.25
N HIS A 55 -8.04 -2.49 18.84
CA HIS A 55 -8.81 -3.07 17.76
C HIS A 55 -9.73 -4.15 18.31
N TYR A 56 -11.00 -4.07 17.96
CA TYR A 56 -11.98 -5.12 18.17
C TYR A 56 -12.38 -5.70 16.82
N ILE A 57 -11.99 -6.95 16.59
CA ILE A 57 -12.10 -7.65 15.32
C ILE A 57 -13.15 -8.75 15.44
N LEU A 58 -14.07 -8.77 14.50
CA LEU A 58 -15.10 -9.79 14.37
C LEU A 58 -14.98 -10.41 12.97
N LYS A 59 -14.86 -11.74 12.89
CA LYS A 59 -14.82 -12.44 11.60
C LYS A 59 -15.90 -13.51 11.55
N TYR A 60 -16.71 -13.46 10.50
CA TYR A 60 -17.78 -14.39 10.23
C TYR A 60 -17.51 -15.12 8.90
N PRO A 61 -17.11 -16.40 8.93
CA PRO A 61 -16.99 -17.23 7.74
C PRO A 61 -18.37 -17.74 7.29
N PHE A 62 -18.81 -17.28 6.11
CA PHE A 62 -20.04 -17.79 5.48
C PHE A 62 -19.85 -19.20 4.94
N ASN A 63 -18.68 -19.46 4.36
CA ASN A 63 -18.24 -20.77 3.89
C ASN A 63 -16.69 -20.83 3.92
N PRO A 64 -16.04 -21.95 3.58
CA PRO A 64 -14.58 -22.05 3.61
C PRO A 64 -13.84 -21.05 2.71
N LEU A 65 -14.51 -20.49 1.71
CA LEU A 65 -13.92 -19.58 0.72
C LEU A 65 -14.29 -18.11 1.00
N LEU A 66 -15.44 -17.83 1.60
CA LEU A 66 -16.01 -16.49 1.77
C LEU A 66 -16.14 -16.11 3.25
N SER A 67 -15.53 -14.99 3.65
CA SER A 67 -15.65 -14.44 4.99
C SER A 67 -15.88 -12.94 5.01
N LEU A 68 -16.67 -12.48 5.98
CA LEU A 68 -16.84 -11.07 6.31
C LEU A 68 -16.08 -10.77 7.59
N LYS A 69 -15.29 -9.70 7.59
CA LYS A 69 -14.55 -9.22 8.75
C LYS A 69 -14.93 -7.77 9.03
N GLY A 70 -15.36 -7.51 10.26
CA GLY A 70 -15.54 -6.17 10.81
C GLY A 70 -14.41 -5.84 11.77
N THR A 71 -13.93 -4.60 11.77
CA THR A 71 -12.91 -4.13 12.71
C THR A 71 -13.26 -2.73 13.19
N LEU A 72 -13.40 -2.57 14.50
CA LEU A 72 -13.51 -1.27 15.15
C LEU A 72 -12.16 -0.93 15.77
N THR A 73 -11.66 0.28 15.54
CA THR A 73 -10.36 0.73 16.01
C THR A 73 -10.52 2.04 16.76
N ALA A 74 -10.04 2.09 18.00
CA ALA A 74 -9.85 3.33 18.75
C ALA A 74 -8.35 3.61 18.84
N ARG A 75 -7.92 4.76 18.35
CA ARG A 75 -6.52 5.17 18.30
C ARG A 75 -6.33 6.49 19.03
N LYS A 76 -5.29 6.55 19.87
CA LYS A 76 -4.82 7.76 20.54
C LYS A 76 -3.37 8.03 20.15
N ASP A 77 -3.15 9.15 19.49
CA ASP A 77 -1.83 9.67 19.17
C ASP A 77 -1.48 10.79 20.15
N ARG A 78 -0.43 10.60 20.94
CA ARG A 78 0.12 11.66 21.79
C ARG A 78 1.45 12.12 21.22
N ALA A 79 1.51 13.36 20.76
CA ALA A 79 2.74 14.02 20.34
C ALA A 79 3.34 14.77 21.53
N VAL A 80 4.53 14.37 21.96
CA VAL A 80 5.28 14.99 23.06
C VAL A 80 6.46 15.73 22.47
N PHE A 81 6.52 17.04 22.65
CA PHE A 81 7.67 17.85 22.25
C PHE A 81 8.80 17.64 23.25
N MET A 82 9.94 17.14 22.80
CA MET A 82 11.10 16.93 23.66
C MET A 82 11.76 18.28 23.95
N SER A 83 12.16 18.48 25.21
CA SER A 83 12.79 19.70 25.73
C SER A 83 14.22 19.91 25.20
N THR A 84 14.34 20.10 23.89
CA THR A 84 15.60 20.38 23.19
C THR A 84 16.01 21.84 23.30
N ASP A 85 15.03 22.74 23.44
CA ASP A 85 15.21 24.17 23.69
C ASP A 85 14.05 24.73 24.54
N GLN A 86 14.15 26.01 24.93
CA GLN A 86 13.11 26.68 25.74
C GLN A 86 11.77 26.82 24.98
N TYR A 87 11.81 26.86 23.65
CA TYR A 87 10.60 26.95 22.82
C TYR A 87 9.83 25.63 22.85
N ASN A 88 10.49 24.50 22.56
CA ASN A 88 9.87 23.17 22.59
C ASN A 88 9.42 22.77 24.00
N LEU A 89 10.13 23.19 25.07
CA LEU A 89 9.70 22.94 26.45
C LEU A 89 8.36 23.61 26.80
N ARG A 90 8.03 24.73 26.14
CA ARG A 90 6.78 25.47 26.36
C ARG A 90 5.62 24.96 25.49
N GLN A 91 5.89 24.09 24.52
CA GLN A 91 4.84 23.52 23.68
C GLN A 91 4.05 22.46 24.46
N PRO A 92 2.72 22.57 24.56
CA PRO A 92 1.90 21.56 25.20
C PRO A 92 1.89 20.25 24.38
N ASP A 93 1.63 19.14 25.06
CA ASP A 93 1.41 17.86 24.40
C ASP A 93 0.12 17.88 23.58
N VAL A 94 0.18 17.44 22.32
CA VAL A 94 -1.00 17.36 21.45
C VAL A 94 -1.56 15.94 21.47
N ASN A 95 -2.85 15.79 21.81
CA ASN A 95 -3.54 14.49 21.85
C ASN A 95 -4.58 14.40 20.75
N ARG A 96 -4.36 13.52 19.77
CA ARG A 96 -5.32 13.26 18.71
C ARG A 96 -6.00 11.92 18.92
N TYR A 97 -7.32 11.91 18.78
CA TYR A 97 -8.14 10.71 18.92
C TYR A 97 -8.81 10.38 17.60
N TRP A 98 -8.67 9.13 17.19
CA TRP A 98 -9.26 8.58 15.98
C TRP A 98 -10.15 7.40 16.33
N LEU A 99 -11.36 7.39 15.80
CA LEU A 99 -12.26 6.25 15.81
C LEU A 99 -12.42 5.77 14.37
N SER A 100 -12.19 4.49 14.12
CA SER A 100 -12.25 3.92 12.78
C SER A 100 -13.08 2.65 12.75
N ALA A 101 -13.85 2.46 11.68
CA ALA A 101 -14.59 1.24 11.42
C ALA A 101 -14.22 0.72 10.04
N LYS A 102 -13.92 -0.58 9.94
CA LYS A 102 -13.51 -1.24 8.71
C LYS A 102 -14.35 -2.49 8.47
N GLY A 103 -14.87 -2.64 7.27
CA GLY A 103 -15.51 -3.85 6.77
C GLY A 103 -14.69 -4.44 5.63
N GLU A 104 -14.45 -5.76 5.65
CA GLU A 104 -13.73 -6.49 4.61
C GLU A 104 -14.54 -7.74 4.21
N LEU A 105 -14.89 -7.86 2.93
CA LEU A 105 -15.42 -9.10 2.36
C LEU A 105 -14.29 -9.78 1.58
N THR A 106 -13.88 -10.96 2.00
CA THR A 106 -12.78 -11.71 1.39
C THR A 106 -13.28 -13.02 0.82
N TYR A 107 -12.94 -13.28 -0.43
CA TYR A 107 -13.13 -14.57 -1.09
C TYR A 107 -11.79 -15.13 -1.53
N ASP A 108 -11.48 -16.37 -1.18
CA ASP A 108 -10.26 -17.05 -1.59
C ASP A 108 -10.58 -18.47 -2.05
N ALA A 109 -10.53 -18.68 -3.37
CA ALA A 109 -10.64 -19.99 -4.01
C ALA A 109 -9.32 -20.39 -4.69
N THR A 110 -8.19 -19.88 -4.18
CA THR A 110 -6.89 -20.19 -4.76
C THR A 110 -6.30 -21.49 -4.24
N ARG A 111 -5.61 -22.21 -5.12
CA ARG A 111 -4.87 -23.44 -4.82
C ARG A 111 -3.39 -23.22 -5.12
N SER A 112 -2.52 -23.72 -4.25
CA SER A 112 -1.08 -23.60 -4.44
C SER A 112 -0.56 -24.70 -5.38
N LEU A 113 0.06 -24.30 -6.48
CA LEU A 113 0.82 -25.17 -7.39
C LEU A 113 2.33 -25.14 -7.05
N GLY A 114 2.77 -24.10 -6.36
CA GLY A 114 4.15 -23.86 -5.94
C GLY A 114 4.31 -22.48 -5.32
N LEU A 115 5.52 -22.13 -4.89
CA LEU A 115 5.77 -20.80 -4.35
C LEU A 115 5.52 -19.72 -5.42
N ASN A 116 4.67 -18.74 -5.13
CA ASN A 116 4.21 -17.70 -6.08
C ASN A 116 3.48 -18.24 -7.33
N LEU A 117 3.05 -19.51 -7.33
CA LEU A 117 2.26 -20.13 -8.40
C LEU A 117 0.91 -20.61 -7.84
N LEU A 118 -0.15 -19.89 -8.17
CA LEU A 118 -1.50 -20.15 -7.70
C LEU A 118 -2.41 -20.51 -8.88
N ASP A 119 -3.53 -21.18 -8.58
CA ASP A 119 -4.62 -21.50 -9.49
C ASP A 119 -5.95 -21.06 -8.87
N GLY A 120 -6.77 -20.32 -9.60
CA GLY A 120 -8.09 -19.86 -9.17
C GLY A 120 -8.20 -18.36 -8.94
N MET A 121 -9.23 -17.95 -8.21
CA MET A 121 -9.56 -16.54 -7.99
C MET A 121 -9.56 -16.19 -6.50
N ARG A 122 -9.10 -14.99 -6.17
CA ARG A 122 -9.31 -14.37 -4.86
C ARG A 122 -9.66 -12.91 -5.04
N TYR A 123 -10.50 -12.40 -4.15
CA TYR A 123 -10.79 -10.97 -4.09
C TYR A 123 -11.01 -10.48 -2.67
N LYS A 124 -10.78 -9.19 -2.48
CA LYS A 124 -11.12 -8.46 -1.27
C LYS A 124 -11.87 -7.20 -1.66
N LEU A 125 -13.05 -7.00 -1.09
CA LEU A 125 -13.74 -5.71 -1.07
C LEU A 125 -13.59 -5.13 0.33
N PHE A 126 -13.27 -3.84 0.44
CA PHE A 126 -13.13 -3.20 1.74
C PHE A 126 -13.70 -1.79 1.76
N GLY A 127 -14.20 -1.40 2.93
CA GLY A 127 -14.63 -0.06 3.23
C GLY A 127 -14.16 0.34 4.62
N GLU A 128 -13.59 1.52 4.73
CA GLU A 128 -13.04 2.07 5.95
C GLU A 128 -13.64 3.46 6.19
N TYR A 129 -14.06 3.71 7.42
CA TYR A 129 -14.56 4.98 7.88
C TYR A 129 -13.68 5.43 9.05
N TYR A 130 -13.03 6.57 8.90
CA TYR A 130 -12.20 7.21 9.91
C TYR A 130 -12.88 8.48 10.38
N TYR A 131 -12.94 8.67 11.69
CA TYR A 131 -13.43 9.87 12.34
C TYR A 131 -12.39 10.38 13.31
N ARG A 132 -11.90 11.59 13.07
CA ARG A 132 -11.02 12.33 13.97
C ARG A 132 -11.90 13.18 14.88
N LEU A 133 -11.78 12.95 16.17
CA LEU A 133 -12.43 13.79 17.18
C LEU A 133 -11.87 15.22 17.11
N PRO A 134 -12.70 16.24 17.38
CA PRO A 134 -12.23 17.62 17.45
C PRO A 134 -11.22 17.78 18.59
N ASP A 135 -10.28 18.70 18.40
CA ASP A 135 -9.26 19.09 19.37
C ASP A 135 -9.25 20.64 19.47
N GLU A 136 -8.52 21.21 20.42
CA GLU A 136 -8.52 22.67 20.69
C GLU A 136 -8.25 23.52 19.44
N ASP A 137 -7.38 23.03 18.55
CA ASP A 137 -6.96 23.73 17.33
C ASP A 137 -7.69 23.28 16.06
N ASN A 138 -8.53 22.24 16.12
CA ASN A 138 -8.98 21.54 14.92
C ASN A 138 -10.40 20.97 15.02
N ASP A 139 -11.21 21.28 14.00
CA ASP A 139 -12.53 20.68 13.84
C ASP A 139 -12.50 19.17 13.57
N ALA A 140 -13.62 18.52 13.89
CA ALA A 140 -13.87 17.13 13.57
C ALA A 140 -13.74 16.88 12.05
N SER A 141 -12.99 15.84 11.70
CA SER A 141 -12.79 15.44 10.31
C SER A 141 -13.15 13.98 10.11
N ASN A 142 -13.64 13.66 8.92
CA ASN A 142 -13.96 12.31 8.51
C ASN A 142 -13.25 11.96 7.20
N MET A 143 -12.89 10.70 7.05
CA MET A 143 -12.30 10.13 5.86
C MET A 143 -12.92 8.76 5.61
N ILE A 144 -13.41 8.55 4.40
CA ILE A 144 -13.98 7.28 3.94
C ILE A 144 -13.06 6.75 2.85
N VAL A 145 -12.70 5.48 2.94
CA VAL A 145 -11.91 4.79 1.93
C VAL A 145 -12.69 3.57 1.47
N LEU A 146 -12.93 3.47 0.17
CA LEU A 146 -13.56 2.31 -0.44
C LEU A 146 -12.59 1.73 -1.45
N GLY A 147 -12.51 0.41 -1.53
CA GLY A 147 -11.63 -0.22 -2.50
C GLY A 147 -11.87 -1.70 -2.69
N PHE A 148 -11.26 -2.23 -3.73
CA PHE A 148 -11.25 -3.63 -4.03
C PHE A 148 -9.93 -4.07 -4.65
N ASP A 149 -9.59 -5.34 -4.47
CA ASP A 149 -8.46 -6.02 -5.11
C ASP A 149 -8.97 -7.40 -5.56
N ILE A 150 -8.92 -7.66 -6.87
CA ILE A 150 -9.34 -8.91 -7.50
C ILE A 150 -8.11 -9.51 -8.18
N ARG A 151 -7.85 -10.80 -7.95
CA ARG A 151 -6.75 -11.54 -8.55
C ARG A 151 -7.25 -12.84 -9.13
N HIS A 152 -6.83 -13.13 -10.36
CA HIS A 152 -7.17 -14.35 -11.07
C HIS A 152 -5.91 -14.99 -11.63
N TYR A 153 -5.72 -16.27 -11.33
CA TYR A 153 -4.56 -17.06 -11.75
C TYR A 153 -5.06 -18.22 -12.61
N LEU A 154 -4.66 -18.22 -13.88
CA LEU A 154 -5.04 -19.25 -14.84
C LEU A 154 -3.80 -20.07 -15.23
N PRO A 155 -3.72 -21.36 -14.88
CA PRO A 155 -2.72 -22.25 -15.42
C PRO A 155 -2.93 -22.44 -16.93
N ILE A 156 -1.91 -22.12 -17.73
CA ILE A 156 -1.94 -22.31 -19.19
C ILE A 156 -1.55 -23.76 -19.50
N VAL A 157 -0.36 -24.17 -19.05
CA VAL A 157 0.16 -25.54 -19.20
C VAL A 157 0.98 -25.91 -17.97
N ARG A 158 0.63 -27.01 -17.30
CA ARG A 158 1.30 -27.46 -16.06
C ARG A 158 1.36 -26.32 -15.04
N ASN A 159 2.57 -25.90 -14.66
CA ASN A 159 2.83 -24.85 -13.67
C ASN A 159 3.07 -23.48 -14.31
N PHE A 160 2.97 -23.34 -15.64
CA PHE A 160 3.01 -22.05 -16.31
C PHE A 160 1.66 -21.34 -16.13
N ILE A 161 1.67 -20.17 -15.48
CA ILE A 161 0.44 -19.46 -15.13
C ILE A 161 0.38 -18.06 -15.73
N TRP A 162 -0.84 -17.64 -16.04
CA TRP A 162 -1.21 -16.27 -16.36
C TRP A 162 -1.92 -15.66 -15.15
N ALA A 163 -1.24 -14.74 -14.48
CA ALA A 163 -1.71 -14.07 -13.28
C ALA A 163 -2.17 -12.66 -13.63
N ASN A 164 -3.39 -12.30 -13.22
CA ASN A 164 -3.96 -10.98 -13.43
C ASN A 164 -4.43 -10.40 -12.10
N ARG A 165 -4.24 -9.10 -11.93
CA ARG A 165 -4.70 -8.34 -10.78
C ARG A 165 -5.37 -7.07 -11.25
N PHE A 166 -6.49 -6.74 -10.61
CA PHE A 166 -7.16 -5.46 -10.75
C PHE A 166 -7.42 -4.89 -9.36
N ALA A 167 -6.88 -3.71 -9.08
CA ALA A 167 -7.08 -3.04 -7.80
C ALA A 167 -7.49 -1.59 -8.03
N ALA A 168 -8.48 -1.12 -7.29
CA ALA A 168 -8.88 0.27 -7.30
C ALA A 168 -9.35 0.70 -5.92
N SER A 169 -9.16 1.98 -5.61
CA SER A 169 -9.63 2.56 -4.36
C SER A 169 -9.88 4.05 -4.54
N THR A 170 -10.81 4.58 -3.75
CA THR A 170 -11.13 6.00 -3.70
C THR A 170 -11.31 6.43 -2.25
N SER A 171 -10.86 7.65 -1.95
CA SER A 171 -11.00 8.28 -0.65
C SER A 171 -11.80 9.58 -0.75
N VAL A 172 -12.82 9.69 0.10
CA VAL A 172 -13.74 10.84 0.16
C VAL A 172 -13.93 11.30 1.60
N GLY A 173 -14.36 12.54 1.81
CA GLY A 173 -14.57 13.12 3.14
C GLY A 173 -13.87 14.47 3.30
N LYS A 174 -13.97 15.05 4.50
CA LYS A 174 -13.27 16.30 4.85
C LYS A 174 -11.75 16.14 4.84
N SER A 175 -11.28 14.94 5.18
CA SER A 175 -9.89 14.52 4.98
C SER A 175 -9.84 13.37 3.96
N ARG A 176 -8.73 13.26 3.25
CA ARG A 176 -8.51 12.25 2.21
C ARG A 176 -7.22 11.47 2.43
N LEU A 177 -7.17 10.27 1.88
CA LEU A 177 -5.97 9.46 1.70
C LEU A 177 -5.39 9.77 0.31
N ILE A 178 -4.12 10.15 0.22
CA ILE A 178 -3.42 10.27 -1.06
C ILE A 178 -2.79 8.94 -1.46
N TYR A 179 -3.01 8.53 -2.70
CA TYR A 179 -2.38 7.38 -3.33
C TYR A 179 -1.23 7.84 -4.21
N TYR A 180 -0.04 7.31 -3.97
CA TYR A 180 1.12 7.50 -4.84
C TYR A 180 1.31 6.28 -5.72
N LEU A 181 0.99 6.41 -7.00
CA LEU A 181 1.16 5.36 -7.99
C LEU A 181 2.63 5.27 -8.41
N GLY A 182 3.17 4.05 -8.52
CA GLY A 182 4.50 3.82 -9.10
C GLY A 182 5.36 2.87 -8.27
N GLY A 183 6.29 2.20 -8.95
CA GLY A 183 7.22 1.27 -8.34
C GLY A 183 6.60 -0.07 -7.97
N VAL A 184 7.27 -0.79 -7.07
CA VAL A 184 6.85 -2.10 -6.58
C VAL A 184 6.77 -2.12 -5.05
N ASP A 185 5.94 -3.02 -4.51
CA ASP A 185 5.90 -3.26 -3.08
C ASP A 185 7.22 -3.85 -2.55
N THR A 186 7.61 -3.45 -1.35
CA THR A 186 8.86 -3.88 -0.67
C THR A 186 10.09 -3.72 -1.57
N TRP A 187 10.18 -2.59 -2.30
CA TRP A 187 11.35 -2.26 -3.11
C TRP A 187 12.53 -1.90 -2.21
N LEU A 188 13.69 -2.56 -2.38
CA LEU A 188 14.87 -2.35 -1.53
C LEU A 188 15.53 -0.97 -1.68
N ALA A 189 15.39 -0.32 -2.83
CA ALA A 189 15.98 0.99 -3.11
C ALA A 189 14.96 1.91 -3.80
N PRO A 190 13.90 2.31 -3.08
CA PRO A 190 12.82 3.09 -3.67
C PRO A 190 13.30 4.49 -4.04
N LYS A 191 12.86 4.95 -5.22
CA LYS A 191 13.00 6.33 -5.65
C LYS A 191 11.63 6.97 -5.77
N PHE A 192 11.54 8.23 -5.38
CA PHE A 192 10.31 9.01 -5.36
C PHE A 192 10.46 10.25 -6.23
N ILE A 193 9.46 10.54 -7.06
CA ILE A 193 9.40 11.72 -7.93
C ILE A 193 8.78 12.86 -7.11
N ASN A 194 9.51 13.95 -6.91
CA ASN A 194 9.01 15.10 -6.16
C ASN A 194 8.34 16.15 -7.05
N GLU A 195 8.54 16.04 -8.36
CA GLU A 195 8.07 16.99 -9.36
C GLU A 195 6.62 16.76 -9.80
N ALA A 196 6.03 15.61 -9.45
CA ALA A 196 4.65 15.31 -9.79
C ALA A 196 3.71 16.24 -8.99
N PRO A 197 2.77 16.94 -9.66
CA PRO A 197 1.89 17.90 -8.99
C PRO A 197 1.01 17.19 -7.97
N ILE A 198 0.93 17.74 -6.76
CA ILE A 198 0.03 17.29 -5.69
C ILE A 198 -0.98 18.40 -5.43
N ASP A 199 -2.26 18.06 -5.30
CA ASP A 199 -3.30 19.02 -4.96
C ASP A 199 -3.26 19.39 -3.46
N TYR A 200 -2.45 20.38 -3.10
CA TYR A 200 -2.37 20.89 -1.73
C TYR A 200 -3.64 21.61 -1.24
N SER A 201 -4.64 21.84 -2.10
CA SER A 201 -5.94 22.36 -1.65
C SER A 201 -6.76 21.28 -0.92
N GLN A 202 -6.45 20.00 -1.14
CA GLN A 202 -7.08 18.89 -0.44
C GLN A 202 -6.42 18.65 0.91
N ASN A 203 -7.23 18.38 1.92
CA ASN A 203 -6.74 17.99 3.24
C ASN A 203 -6.38 16.49 3.26
N TYR A 204 -5.15 16.15 2.90
CA TYR A 204 -4.66 14.78 2.97
C TYR A 204 -4.19 14.42 4.39
N ALA A 205 -4.90 13.51 5.05
CA ALA A 205 -4.57 13.05 6.40
C ALA A 205 -3.58 11.88 6.41
N TYR A 206 -3.64 11.05 5.37
CA TYR A 206 -2.82 9.85 5.23
C TYR A 206 -2.29 9.74 3.80
N GLN A 207 -1.23 8.96 3.64
CA GLN A 207 -0.65 8.62 2.35
C GLN A 207 -0.38 7.13 2.24
N THR A 208 -0.53 6.57 1.05
CA THR A 208 -0.22 5.17 0.77
C THR A 208 0.33 5.00 -0.64
N LEU A 209 1.06 3.91 -0.86
CA LEU A 209 1.55 3.53 -2.18
C LEU A 209 0.48 2.73 -2.93
N ALA A 210 0.25 3.10 -4.19
CA ALA A 210 -0.54 2.32 -5.13
C ALA A 210 0.42 1.51 -6.03
N THR A 211 0.62 0.24 -5.66
CA THR A 211 1.53 -0.69 -6.33
C THR A 211 0.77 -1.91 -6.87
N ASN A 212 1.27 -2.60 -7.90
CA ASN A 212 2.52 -2.35 -8.62
C ASN A 212 2.27 -1.53 -9.88
N MET A 213 3.18 -0.59 -10.17
CA MET A 213 3.29 0.07 -11.47
C MET A 213 4.75 0.14 -11.86
N ARG A 214 5.24 -0.94 -12.48
CA ARG A 214 6.64 -1.07 -12.89
C ARG A 214 6.92 -0.19 -14.11
N GLY A 215 8.18 0.23 -14.24
CA GLY A 215 8.63 1.16 -15.28
C GLY A 215 8.69 2.61 -14.81
N PHE A 216 8.19 2.89 -13.60
CA PHE A 216 8.20 4.21 -12.98
C PHE A 216 8.75 4.19 -11.55
N TYR A 217 9.31 5.31 -11.13
CA TYR A 217 9.55 5.60 -9.73
C TYR A 217 8.22 5.89 -9.01
N GLN A 218 8.23 5.86 -7.68
CA GLN A 218 7.05 6.17 -6.89
C GLN A 218 6.59 7.61 -7.17
N ASN A 219 5.28 7.84 -7.13
CA ASN A 219 4.63 9.13 -7.42
C ASN A 219 4.75 9.58 -8.89
N VAL A 220 4.60 8.65 -9.85
CA VAL A 220 4.39 9.04 -11.26
C VAL A 220 3.01 9.68 -11.47
N ARG A 221 2.01 9.21 -10.71
CA ARG A 221 0.66 9.77 -10.63
C ARG A 221 0.23 9.77 -9.17
N ASN A 222 -0.58 10.73 -8.78
CA ASN A 222 -1.14 10.79 -7.44
C ASN A 222 -2.56 11.34 -7.42
N GLY A 223 -3.24 11.08 -6.32
CA GLY A 223 -4.57 11.63 -6.07
C GLY A 223 -5.32 10.87 -4.98
N ASN A 224 -6.58 11.22 -4.76
CA ASN A 224 -7.43 10.53 -3.77
C ASN A 224 -8.09 9.26 -4.32
N SER A 225 -7.91 8.96 -5.61
CA SER A 225 -8.38 7.73 -6.24
C SER A 225 -7.28 7.11 -7.08
N PHE A 226 -7.29 5.79 -7.19
CA PHE A 226 -6.40 5.07 -8.10
C PHE A 226 -7.08 3.83 -8.68
N ALA A 227 -6.57 3.39 -9.83
CA ALA A 227 -6.88 2.11 -10.44
C ALA A 227 -5.63 1.54 -11.10
N VAL A 228 -5.41 0.23 -10.96
CA VAL A 228 -4.28 -0.47 -11.56
C VAL A 228 -4.67 -1.87 -12.01
N ILE A 229 -4.20 -2.24 -13.18
CA ILE A 229 -4.28 -3.57 -13.77
C ILE A 229 -2.85 -4.08 -13.94
N ASN A 230 -2.58 -5.29 -13.45
CA ASN A 230 -1.33 -5.99 -13.67
C ASN A 230 -1.61 -7.32 -14.35
N SER A 231 -0.84 -7.66 -15.37
CA SER A 231 -0.88 -8.93 -16.07
C SER A 231 0.53 -9.53 -16.11
N GLU A 232 0.68 -10.77 -15.67
CA GLU A 232 1.96 -11.47 -15.54
C GLU A 232 1.86 -12.88 -16.13
N LEU A 233 2.80 -13.22 -17.01
CA LEU A 233 3.07 -14.60 -17.41
C LEU A 233 4.23 -15.12 -16.58
N ARG A 234 4.00 -16.15 -15.75
CA ARG A 234 5.01 -16.69 -14.81
C ARG A 234 5.43 -18.08 -15.23
N PHE A 235 6.62 -18.20 -15.81
CA PHE A 235 7.16 -19.45 -16.32
C PHE A 235 8.19 -20.06 -15.37
N PRO A 236 7.86 -21.16 -14.66
CA PRO A 236 8.79 -21.81 -13.73
C PRO A 236 9.79 -22.71 -14.47
N VAL A 237 10.89 -22.14 -14.94
CA VAL A 237 11.83 -22.74 -15.92
C VAL A 237 12.23 -24.18 -15.58
N PHE A 238 12.86 -24.40 -14.41
CA PHE A 238 13.41 -25.71 -14.09
C PHE A 238 12.33 -26.71 -13.63
N ASN A 239 11.32 -26.24 -12.88
CA ASN A 239 10.20 -27.07 -12.46
C ASN A 239 9.31 -27.51 -13.64
N PHE A 240 9.27 -26.73 -14.73
CA PHE A 240 8.53 -27.10 -15.93
C PHE A 240 9.16 -28.29 -16.67
N ILE A 241 10.50 -28.37 -16.66
CA ILE A 241 11.28 -29.41 -17.34
C ILE A 241 11.47 -30.63 -16.42
N ALA A 242 11.70 -30.41 -15.13
CA ALA A 242 11.94 -31.46 -14.16
C ALA A 242 10.67 -32.29 -13.90
N LYS A 243 10.78 -33.62 -13.98
CA LYS A 243 9.68 -34.55 -13.63
C LYS A 243 9.60 -34.85 -12.13
N ARG A 244 10.55 -34.34 -11.34
CA ARG A 244 10.67 -34.56 -9.88
C ARG A 244 11.10 -33.25 -9.21
N PRO A 245 10.71 -33.02 -7.93
CA PRO A 245 11.18 -31.86 -7.17
C PRO A 245 12.71 -31.78 -7.12
N LEU A 246 13.26 -30.59 -7.33
CA LEU A 246 14.70 -30.35 -7.28
C LEU A 246 15.14 -30.16 -5.82
N LYS A 247 16.33 -30.67 -5.45
CA LYS A 247 16.89 -30.47 -4.10
C LYS A 247 17.26 -29.02 -3.81
N SER A 248 17.56 -28.23 -4.84
CA SER A 248 17.89 -26.80 -4.70
C SER A 248 16.61 -25.97 -4.65
N ASP A 249 16.39 -25.27 -3.53
CA ASP A 249 15.26 -24.35 -3.34
C ASP A 249 15.28 -23.21 -4.36
N PHE A 250 16.47 -22.74 -4.75
CA PHE A 250 16.61 -21.74 -5.81
C PHE A 250 16.09 -22.26 -7.15
N LEU A 251 16.56 -23.43 -7.61
CA LEU A 251 16.16 -23.96 -8.91
C LEU A 251 14.67 -24.36 -8.91
N ASN A 252 14.17 -24.89 -7.81
CA ASN A 252 12.77 -25.31 -7.69
C ASN A 252 11.78 -24.13 -7.80
N ASN A 253 12.18 -22.95 -7.33
CA ASN A 253 11.34 -21.74 -7.33
C ASN A 253 11.74 -20.70 -8.39
N PHE A 254 12.73 -21.00 -9.24
CA PHE A 254 13.17 -20.06 -10.26
C PHE A 254 12.12 -19.89 -11.35
N GLN A 255 11.72 -18.65 -11.58
CA GLN A 255 10.68 -18.25 -12.53
C GLN A 255 11.18 -17.10 -13.38
N VAL A 256 10.87 -17.16 -14.68
CA VAL A 256 11.01 -16.04 -15.61
C VAL A 256 9.62 -15.47 -15.86
N ILE A 257 9.54 -14.15 -15.93
CA ILE A 257 8.28 -13.43 -15.98
C ILE A 257 8.31 -12.43 -17.11
N ALA A 258 7.20 -12.35 -17.83
CA ALA A 258 6.87 -11.23 -18.69
C ALA A 258 5.62 -10.56 -18.12
N PHE A 259 5.58 -9.23 -18.11
CA PHE A 259 4.48 -8.50 -17.49
C PHE A 259 4.11 -7.22 -18.22
N GLY A 260 2.85 -6.84 -18.03
CA GLY A 260 2.27 -5.57 -18.45
C GLY A 260 1.44 -4.98 -17.32
N ASP A 261 1.68 -3.72 -17.01
CA ASP A 261 1.00 -2.94 -15.98
C ASP A 261 0.33 -1.73 -16.65
N VAL A 262 -0.87 -1.38 -16.23
CA VAL A 262 -1.56 -0.15 -16.65
C VAL A 262 -2.25 0.42 -15.44
N GLY A 263 -2.09 1.72 -15.19
CA GLY A 263 -2.72 2.34 -14.03
C GLY A 263 -2.79 3.84 -14.12
N THR A 264 -3.55 4.40 -13.19
CA THR A 264 -3.70 5.84 -13.02
C THR A 264 -4.07 6.16 -11.57
N ALA A 265 -3.68 7.35 -11.13
CA ALA A 265 -4.13 7.96 -9.90
C ALA A 265 -4.52 9.40 -10.19
N TRP A 266 -5.60 9.87 -9.60
CA TRP A 266 -6.20 11.15 -9.94
C TRP A 266 -6.94 11.79 -8.77
N THR A 267 -7.13 13.10 -8.89
CA THR A 267 -8.03 13.88 -8.04
C THR A 267 -9.31 14.22 -8.81
N GLY A 268 -10.44 14.21 -8.11
CA GLY A 268 -11.76 14.51 -8.70
C GLY A 268 -12.55 13.26 -9.11
N PRO A 269 -13.66 13.43 -9.85
CA PRO A 269 -14.59 12.35 -10.18
C PRO A 269 -14.06 11.34 -11.20
N SER A 270 -13.10 11.72 -12.05
CA SER A 270 -12.52 10.84 -13.06
C SER A 270 -11.07 11.23 -13.39
N PRO A 271 -10.27 10.31 -13.98
CA PRO A 271 -8.89 10.60 -14.37
C PRO A 271 -8.74 11.75 -15.38
N TYR A 272 -9.79 12.01 -16.17
CA TYR A 272 -9.84 13.04 -17.20
C TYR A 272 -10.55 14.33 -16.74
N SER A 273 -10.90 14.44 -15.45
CA SER A 273 -11.52 15.66 -14.93
C SER A 273 -10.53 16.83 -14.95
N GLU A 274 -11.02 18.04 -15.26
CA GLU A 274 -10.22 19.27 -15.14
C GLU A 274 -9.71 19.54 -13.73
N GLU A 275 -10.35 18.94 -12.71
CA GLU A 275 -9.94 18.99 -11.30
C GLU A 275 -8.69 18.15 -11.02
N ASN A 276 -8.26 17.32 -11.96
CA ASN A 276 -7.09 16.47 -11.77
C ASN A 276 -5.82 17.35 -11.70
N ALA A 277 -5.10 17.28 -10.57
CA ALA A 277 -3.83 17.98 -10.37
C ALA A 277 -2.80 17.68 -11.46
N LEU A 278 -2.90 16.53 -12.14
CA LEU A 278 -2.06 16.20 -13.29
C LEU A 278 -2.07 17.28 -14.38
N PHE A 279 -3.20 17.95 -14.59
CA PHE A 279 -3.36 18.95 -15.64
C PHE A 279 -2.97 20.36 -15.22
N THR A 280 -2.65 20.60 -13.95
CA THR A 280 -2.33 21.93 -13.45
C THR A 280 -0.91 21.98 -12.93
N ARG A 281 -0.08 22.83 -13.53
CA ARG A 281 1.27 23.11 -13.07
C ARG A 281 1.40 24.56 -12.63
N ILE A 282 1.77 24.76 -11.36
CA ILE A 282 2.00 26.08 -10.79
C ILE A 282 3.50 26.36 -10.81
N ILE A 283 3.92 27.37 -11.56
CA ILE A 283 5.30 27.84 -11.63
C ILE A 283 5.37 29.17 -10.88
N ARG A 284 6.23 29.24 -9.86
CA ARG A 284 6.53 30.47 -9.12
C ARG A 284 7.92 30.97 -9.51
N GLN A 285 7.99 32.13 -10.16
CA GLN A 285 9.26 32.76 -10.53
C GLN A 285 9.25 34.23 -10.10
N GLY A 286 9.95 34.53 -9.01
CA GLY A 286 9.91 35.86 -8.39
C GLY A 286 8.48 36.23 -7.96
N PRO A 287 7.94 37.39 -8.36
CA PRO A 287 6.57 37.81 -8.05
C PRO A 287 5.49 37.15 -8.94
N LEU A 288 5.87 36.36 -9.96
CA LEU A 288 4.93 35.78 -10.91
C LEU A 288 4.44 34.40 -10.43
N LEU A 289 3.11 34.24 -10.43
CA LEU A 289 2.42 32.96 -10.26
C LEU A 289 1.81 32.57 -11.61
N ILE A 290 2.43 31.61 -12.30
CA ILE A 290 1.98 31.14 -13.61
C ILE A 290 1.31 29.79 -13.42
N THR A 291 0.02 29.70 -13.74
CA THR A 291 -0.74 28.45 -13.76
C THR A 291 -0.83 27.95 -15.19
N VAL A 292 -0.12 26.87 -15.50
CA VAL A 292 -0.15 26.23 -16.82
C VAL A 292 -1.13 25.06 -16.77
N LYS A 293 -2.12 25.07 -17.66
CA LYS A 293 -2.94 23.88 -17.94
C LYS A 293 -2.22 23.01 -18.97
N GLU A 294 -1.77 21.84 -18.56
CA GLU A 294 -1.09 20.87 -19.43
C GLU A 294 -2.05 19.75 -19.83
N GLN A 295 -2.06 19.39 -21.12
CA GLN A 295 -2.70 18.16 -21.58
C GLN A 295 -1.70 17.02 -21.43
N ARG A 296 -2.00 16.06 -20.54
CA ARG A 296 -1.21 14.85 -20.31
C ARG A 296 -2.11 13.64 -20.32
N GLU A 297 -1.58 12.48 -20.64
CA GLU A 297 -2.32 11.22 -20.52
C GLU A 297 -2.34 10.79 -19.03
N PRO A 298 -3.52 10.72 -18.38
CA PRO A 298 -3.62 10.24 -17.00
C PRO A 298 -3.26 8.77 -16.85
N LEU A 299 -3.40 7.95 -17.90
CA LEU A 299 -2.99 6.56 -17.90
C LEU A 299 -1.48 6.44 -18.11
N VAL A 300 -0.85 5.59 -17.32
CA VAL A 300 0.54 5.21 -17.52
C VAL A 300 0.63 3.69 -17.63
N GLY A 301 1.49 3.23 -18.53
CA GLY A 301 1.71 1.81 -18.80
C GLY A 301 3.12 1.39 -18.41
N GLY A 302 3.30 0.14 -18.01
CA GLY A 302 4.59 -0.46 -17.73
C GLY A 302 4.67 -1.80 -18.43
N MET A 303 5.81 -2.14 -19.03
CA MET A 303 6.03 -3.49 -19.55
C MET A 303 7.46 -3.94 -19.30
N GLY A 304 7.67 -5.23 -19.19
CA GLY A 304 9.01 -5.72 -18.94
C GLY A 304 9.10 -7.21 -18.69
N PHE A 305 10.26 -7.61 -18.23
CA PHE A 305 10.55 -8.98 -17.83
C PHE A 305 11.22 -9.01 -16.46
N GLY A 306 11.17 -10.16 -15.81
CA GLY A 306 11.80 -10.34 -14.52
C GLY A 306 12.19 -11.78 -14.26
N ALA A 307 13.02 -11.95 -13.23
CA ALA A 307 13.37 -13.24 -12.67
C ALA A 307 12.98 -13.27 -11.19
N ARG A 308 12.40 -14.37 -10.73
CA ARG A 308 12.05 -14.59 -9.32
C ARG A 308 12.64 -15.89 -8.85
N SER A 309 13.09 -15.94 -7.61
CA SER A 309 13.45 -17.19 -6.95
C SER A 309 13.53 -17.01 -5.43
N ARG A 310 13.68 -18.12 -4.71
CA ARG A 310 13.93 -18.12 -3.28
C ARG A 310 15.42 -18.26 -3.00
N ILE A 311 15.97 -17.31 -2.26
CA ILE A 311 17.38 -17.24 -1.88
C ILE A 311 17.44 -17.05 -0.35
N LEU A 312 18.14 -17.95 0.34
CA LEU A 312 18.31 -17.91 1.81
C LEU A 312 16.97 -17.80 2.57
N GLY A 313 15.92 -18.44 2.05
CA GLY A 313 14.58 -18.39 2.65
C GLY A 313 13.71 -17.20 2.22
N TYR A 314 14.30 -16.16 1.63
CA TYR A 314 13.59 -14.98 1.13
C TYR A 314 13.22 -15.13 -0.34
N PHE A 315 12.00 -14.72 -0.71
CA PHE A 315 11.57 -14.69 -2.11
C PHE A 315 11.99 -13.37 -2.73
N ILE A 316 12.90 -13.41 -3.69
CA ILE A 316 13.49 -12.24 -4.34
C ILE A 316 12.91 -12.11 -5.74
N ARG A 317 12.54 -10.88 -6.10
CA ARG A 317 12.09 -10.49 -7.43
C ARG A 317 13.08 -9.49 -8.02
N ALA A 318 13.57 -9.76 -9.22
CA ALA A 318 14.37 -8.85 -10.02
C ALA A 318 13.60 -8.52 -11.30
N ASP A 319 13.02 -7.33 -11.38
CA ASP A 319 12.16 -6.90 -12.50
C ASP A 319 12.86 -5.76 -13.28
N TYR A 320 12.89 -5.85 -14.61
CA TYR A 320 13.40 -4.82 -15.52
C TYR A 320 12.25 -4.33 -16.41
N ALA A 321 11.87 -3.06 -16.27
CA ALA A 321 10.63 -2.55 -16.82
C ALA A 321 10.81 -1.21 -17.55
N TRP A 322 10.14 -1.05 -18.68
CA TRP A 322 10.00 0.20 -19.40
C TRP A 322 8.66 0.85 -19.07
N GLY A 323 8.70 2.11 -18.63
CA GLY A 323 7.50 2.93 -18.46
C GLY A 323 7.05 3.52 -19.80
N ILE A 324 5.74 3.60 -20.01
CA ILE A 324 5.07 4.21 -21.16
C ILE A 324 4.20 5.32 -20.61
N GLU A 325 4.57 6.55 -20.90
CA GLU A 325 3.84 7.75 -20.47
C GLU A 325 3.66 8.65 -21.70
N ASP A 326 2.45 9.18 -21.89
CA ASP A 326 2.08 9.97 -23.07
C ASP A 326 2.39 9.22 -24.39
N LEU A 327 2.18 7.89 -24.40
CA LEU A 327 2.51 6.99 -25.52
C LEU A 327 4.01 6.91 -25.87
N VAL A 328 4.89 7.46 -25.03
CA VAL A 328 6.35 7.42 -25.21
C VAL A 328 7.00 6.45 -24.23
N ILE A 329 7.84 5.56 -24.76
CA ILE A 329 8.63 4.62 -23.97
C ILE A 329 9.78 5.38 -23.29
N LYS A 330 9.83 5.33 -21.96
CA LYS A 330 10.85 5.93 -21.11
C LYS A 330 12.04 4.98 -20.90
N LYS A 331 13.08 5.49 -20.24
CA LYS A 331 14.24 4.68 -19.82
C LYS A 331 13.77 3.58 -18.87
N PRO A 332 14.33 2.36 -19.00
CA PRO A 332 13.96 1.26 -18.13
C PRO A 332 14.39 1.49 -16.68
N VAL A 333 13.61 0.94 -15.77
CA VAL A 333 13.86 0.92 -14.34
C VAL A 333 14.07 -0.53 -13.90
N PHE A 334 15.10 -0.73 -13.08
CA PHE A 334 15.39 -2.01 -12.46
C PHE A 334 14.90 -2.01 -11.01
N TYR A 335 14.20 -3.07 -10.62
CA TYR A 335 13.65 -3.28 -9.29
C TYR A 335 14.21 -4.55 -8.67
N ILE A 336 14.53 -4.47 -7.37
CA ILE A 336 14.73 -5.64 -6.52
C ILE A 336 13.76 -5.54 -5.36
N SER A 337 12.88 -6.53 -5.19
CA SER A 337 11.93 -6.56 -4.08
C SER A 337 11.84 -7.94 -3.42
N LEU A 338 11.30 -7.96 -2.21
CA LEU A 338 11.13 -9.15 -1.38
C LEU A 338 9.66 -9.62 -1.29
N SER A 339 8.78 -9.10 -2.15
CA SER A 339 7.34 -9.39 -2.10
C SER A 339 7.00 -10.75 -2.74
N LEU A 340 6.08 -11.48 -2.11
CA LEU A 340 5.66 -12.80 -2.58
C LEU A 340 4.67 -12.78 -3.75
N ASP A 341 3.99 -11.67 -4.03
CA ASP A 341 3.05 -11.51 -5.14
C ASP A 341 3.11 -10.06 -5.65
N PHE A 342 2.21 -9.66 -6.56
CA PHE A 342 2.06 -8.26 -6.97
C PHE A 342 2.09 -7.34 -5.75
#